data_AF-G0N876-F1
#
_entry.id   AF-G0N876-F1
#
_cell.length_a   1.000
_cell.length_b   1.000
_cell.length_c   1.000
_cell.angle_alpha   90.00
_cell.angle_beta   90.00
_cell.angle_gamma   90.00
#
_symmetry.space_group_name_H-M   'P 1'
#
loop_
_entity.id
_entity.type
_entity.pdbx_description
1 polymer ?
#
loop_
_entity_poly.entity_id
_entity_poly.type
_entity_poly.pdbx_seq_one_letter_code
_entity_poly.pdbx_strand_id
1 'polypeptide(L)'
;MSNSSNRGQKRPAAKDGSNPKTKRSGASPPPSTPRSATPPPPQTTHPLSLLSILVLACAKAFIPGKDDAFFARREQWRRQLDRDDLLVGSKEFVEIFARGEALYLHNSETAQHIQVHDDGTNYEKKIGNFDGIHLFKKKTDLGLVVPDLTPANLKNYLDVNKYVKVIGSNDQNEYSLKIKDLLDRLEDDTIYRDQPYNLISMECTKDQYKLHKQITVPTFVSESAIIQKLESLLRDEYFAIREKKSSAHPIATYLNTKMKNMPRYQKFLLLSMKNSFTGVHVDPAATSVYYHVLHGKKVFYVCPPTKKNLEIYKYFERRPDQSKWVGDILFDGWQRIEINAGETAMIPAGWIHFVFTPEDSIVIGGNFLTEQSMEMQFEIARLEEELLKTKPEIKSNTFQGFRNIMWMYLERILIPAVRYAHGHGGLSETLKARALLFQKEMNPLQHGTGHSWKSTSGRHDLLEELGAAMGEPLANTRPQVMSHPLPVHDAPVRRSSRIKDAENRVVKEESEEEEDEDF
;
A
#
# COMPACT_ATOMS: atom_id res chain seq x y z
N MET A 1 -9.85 -52.78 39.76
CA MET A 1 -11.07 -53.47 40.24
C MET A 1 -11.90 -53.88 39.02
N SER A 2 -11.99 -55.20 38.85
CA SER A 2 -12.97 -56.03 38.11
C SER A 2 -14.29 -55.36 37.65
N ASN A 3 -14.98 -55.75 36.56
CA ASN A 3 -14.89 -56.95 35.71
C ASN A 3 -15.77 -56.82 34.44
N SER A 4 -15.35 -57.52 33.38
CA SER A 4 -16.14 -58.39 32.47
C SER A 4 -17.40 -57.85 31.74
N SER A 5 -17.39 -57.67 30.42
CA SER A 5 -17.58 -58.67 29.32
C SER A 5 -19.05 -58.89 28.91
N ASN A 6 -19.37 -58.74 27.62
CA ASN A 6 -19.50 -59.84 26.63
C ASN A 6 -20.62 -59.58 25.59
N ARG A 7 -20.31 -59.90 24.30
CA ARG A 7 -21.15 -60.44 23.19
C ARG A 7 -22.56 -59.85 22.97
N GLY A 8 -23.02 -59.51 21.77
CA GLY A 8 -22.68 -59.94 20.42
C GLY A 8 -23.97 -60.14 19.59
N GLN A 9 -23.87 -59.91 18.28
CA GLN A 9 -24.72 -60.43 17.18
C GLN A 9 -26.09 -59.80 16.80
N LYS A 10 -26.09 -59.39 15.52
CA LYS A 10 -27.03 -59.71 14.42
C LYS A 10 -28.34 -58.92 14.24
N ARG A 11 -28.43 -58.31 13.05
CA ARG A 11 -29.66 -57.92 12.32
C ARG A 11 -30.62 -59.10 12.12
N PRO A 12 -31.91 -58.81 11.87
CA PRO A 12 -32.50 -59.27 10.61
C PRO A 12 -33.42 -58.22 9.93
N ALA A 13 -33.92 -58.63 8.76
CA ALA A 13 -34.59 -57.83 7.74
C ALA A 13 -36.12 -58.03 7.68
N ALA A 14 -36.80 -56.98 7.17
CA ALA A 14 -37.89 -56.95 6.17
C ALA A 14 -39.32 -57.49 6.41
N LYS A 15 -40.24 -56.81 5.68
CA LYS A 15 -41.61 -57.12 5.19
C LYS A 15 -42.79 -56.72 6.09
N ASP A 16 -43.96 -56.30 5.61
CA ASP A 16 -44.53 -55.90 4.30
C ASP A 16 -45.96 -55.33 4.57
N GLY A 17 -46.51 -54.57 3.61
CA GLY A 17 -47.96 -54.32 3.44
C GLY A 17 -48.39 -52.86 3.64
N SER A 18 -49.24 -52.22 2.83
CA SER A 18 -50.06 -52.64 1.70
C SER A 18 -50.60 -51.38 1.00
N ASN A 19 -50.68 -51.42 -0.34
CA ASN A 19 -51.20 -50.38 -1.24
C ASN A 19 -52.76 -50.40 -1.24
N PRO A 20 -53.53 -49.39 -1.78
CA PRO A 20 -53.68 -49.37 -3.25
C PRO A 20 -54.15 -48.05 -3.96
N LYS A 21 -54.04 -48.10 -5.30
CA LYS A 21 -54.83 -47.44 -6.38
C LYS A 21 -54.40 -46.09 -7.01
N THR A 22 -53.56 -46.23 -8.05
CA THR A 22 -53.75 -45.83 -9.47
C THR A 22 -54.32 -44.45 -9.86
N LYS A 23 -53.51 -43.70 -10.63
CA LYS A 23 -53.89 -43.09 -11.93
C LYS A 23 -52.65 -42.92 -12.83
N ARG A 24 -52.74 -43.37 -14.08
CA ARG A 24 -51.72 -43.28 -15.15
C ARG A 24 -51.86 -41.96 -15.93
N SER A 25 -50.75 -41.34 -16.33
CA SER A 25 -50.30 -41.21 -17.74
C SER A 25 -49.28 -40.07 -17.93
N GLY A 26 -48.23 -40.33 -18.72
CA GLY A 26 -47.21 -39.36 -19.15
C GLY A 26 -45.82 -40.01 -19.31
N ALA A 27 -45.49 -40.45 -20.52
CA ALA A 27 -44.29 -41.24 -20.85
C ALA A 27 -42.99 -40.42 -20.93
N SER A 28 -41.86 -41.03 -20.56
CA SER A 28 -40.49 -40.58 -20.84
C SER A 28 -39.75 -41.62 -21.70
N PRO A 29 -38.84 -41.24 -22.62
CA PRO A 29 -38.14 -42.18 -23.49
C PRO A 29 -36.94 -42.86 -22.81
N PRO A 30 -36.46 -44.02 -23.33
CA PRO A 30 -35.45 -44.86 -22.68
C PRO A 30 -34.00 -44.43 -22.97
N PRO A 31 -33.00 -44.94 -22.20
CA PRO A 31 -31.60 -44.57 -22.33
C PRO A 31 -30.91 -45.33 -23.48
N SER A 32 -29.99 -44.67 -24.19
CA SER A 32 -29.15 -45.27 -25.22
C SER A 32 -27.77 -45.66 -24.68
N THR A 33 -27.30 -46.85 -25.08
CA THR A 33 -25.97 -47.42 -24.82
C THR A 33 -24.90 -46.87 -25.79
N PRO A 34 -23.59 -46.99 -25.47
CA PRO A 34 -22.53 -46.16 -26.04
C PRO A 34 -22.02 -46.66 -27.40
N ARG A 35 -21.76 -45.73 -28.34
CA ARG A 35 -21.02 -45.99 -29.60
C ARG A 35 -19.53 -45.64 -29.43
N SER A 36 -18.69 -46.42 -30.11
CA SER A 36 -17.23 -46.39 -30.13
C SER A 36 -16.62 -45.01 -30.40
N ALA A 37 -15.60 -44.65 -29.62
CA ALA A 37 -14.78 -43.46 -29.80
C ALA A 37 -13.90 -43.54 -31.05
N THR A 38 -13.96 -42.50 -31.88
CA THR A 38 -12.91 -42.16 -32.86
C THR A 38 -11.95 -41.16 -32.18
N PRO A 39 -10.63 -41.23 -32.43
CA PRO A 39 -9.68 -40.31 -31.83
C PRO A 39 -9.87 -38.89 -32.40
N PRO A 40 -9.64 -37.83 -31.60
CA PRO A 40 -9.81 -36.45 -32.05
C PRO A 40 -8.75 -36.09 -33.10
N PRO A 41 -9.04 -35.16 -34.03
CA PRO A 41 -8.05 -34.69 -34.99
C PRO A 41 -6.92 -33.91 -34.28
N PRO A 42 -5.71 -33.88 -34.86
CA PRO A 42 -4.59 -33.15 -34.27
C PRO A 42 -4.94 -31.66 -34.13
N GLN A 43 -4.70 -31.11 -32.94
CA GLN A 43 -4.92 -29.70 -32.64
C GLN A 43 -4.07 -28.84 -33.58
N THR A 44 -4.73 -28.02 -34.39
CA THR A 44 -4.08 -27.01 -35.21
C THR A 44 -3.48 -25.93 -34.31
N THR A 45 -2.17 -25.77 -34.34
CA THR A 45 -1.47 -24.63 -33.75
C THR A 45 -1.98 -23.34 -34.39
N HIS A 46 -2.63 -22.47 -33.63
CA HIS A 46 -3.00 -21.15 -34.11
C HIS A 46 -1.73 -20.33 -34.42
N PRO A 47 -1.64 -19.65 -35.58
CA PRO A 47 -0.51 -18.79 -35.88
C PRO A 47 -0.49 -17.63 -34.87
N LEU A 48 0.72 -17.27 -34.43
CA LEU A 48 0.95 -16.13 -33.53
C LEU A 48 0.31 -14.86 -34.13
N SER A 49 -0.36 -14.06 -33.29
CA SER A 49 -0.87 -12.76 -33.72
C SER A 49 0.29 -11.86 -34.17
N LEU A 50 0.05 -10.93 -35.10
CA LEU A 50 1.05 -9.96 -35.56
C LEU A 50 1.67 -9.16 -34.40
N LEU A 51 0.90 -8.92 -33.33
CA LEU A 51 1.37 -8.30 -32.10
C LEU A 51 2.37 -9.21 -31.36
N SER A 52 2.07 -10.50 -31.26
CA SER A 52 2.96 -11.51 -30.66
C SER A 52 4.26 -11.67 -31.44
N ILE A 53 4.22 -11.56 -32.77
CA ILE A 53 5.42 -11.62 -33.63
C ILE A 53 6.28 -10.36 -33.43
N LEU A 54 5.68 -9.18 -33.36
CA LEU A 54 6.39 -7.93 -33.08
C LEU A 54 7.01 -7.93 -31.68
N VAL A 55 6.31 -8.44 -30.68
CA VAL A 55 6.81 -8.59 -29.30
C VAL A 55 7.99 -9.58 -29.28
N LEU A 56 7.89 -10.71 -29.98
CA LEU A 56 9.02 -11.66 -30.10
C LEU A 56 10.24 -11.03 -30.79
N ALA A 57 10.03 -10.26 -31.85
CA ALA A 57 11.12 -9.59 -32.58
C ALA A 57 11.82 -8.53 -31.73
N CYS A 58 11.08 -7.77 -30.92
CA CYS A 58 11.64 -6.82 -29.96
C CYS A 58 12.35 -7.51 -28.79
N ALA A 59 11.83 -8.63 -28.29
CA ALA A 59 12.44 -9.40 -27.20
C ALA A 59 13.77 -10.08 -27.60
N LYS A 60 13.89 -10.54 -28.86
CA LYS A 60 15.15 -11.13 -29.39
C LYS A 60 16.33 -10.16 -29.38
N ALA A 61 16.07 -8.85 -29.42
CA ALA A 61 17.11 -7.83 -29.43
C ALA A 61 17.75 -7.56 -28.05
N PHE A 62 17.20 -8.12 -26.96
CA PHE A 62 17.53 -7.65 -25.60
C PHE A 62 18.33 -8.62 -24.71
N ILE A 63 18.55 -9.87 -25.14
CA ILE A 63 19.29 -10.86 -24.32
C ILE A 63 20.32 -11.61 -25.17
N PRO A 64 21.60 -11.19 -25.16
CA PRO A 64 22.68 -11.88 -25.85
C PRO A 64 22.79 -13.36 -25.42
N GLY A 65 23.03 -14.26 -26.38
CA GLY A 65 23.32 -15.68 -26.11
C GLY A 65 22.12 -16.59 -25.80
N LYS A 66 20.87 -16.15 -26.01
CA LYS A 66 19.67 -17.00 -25.89
C LYS A 66 19.15 -17.45 -27.26
N ASP A 67 18.73 -18.70 -27.34
CA ASP A 67 18.20 -19.32 -28.56
C ASP A 67 16.67 -19.19 -28.69
N ASP A 68 16.13 -19.56 -29.86
CA ASP A 68 14.68 -19.53 -30.10
C ASP A 68 13.90 -20.42 -29.11
N ALA A 69 14.51 -21.53 -28.66
CA ALA A 69 13.91 -22.43 -27.70
C ALA A 69 13.74 -21.76 -26.31
N PHE A 70 14.68 -20.92 -25.88
CA PHE A 70 14.55 -20.12 -24.68
C PHE A 70 13.36 -19.16 -24.76
N PHE A 71 13.25 -18.40 -25.85
CA PHE A 71 12.14 -17.45 -26.03
C PHE A 71 10.78 -18.14 -26.11
N ALA A 72 10.71 -19.32 -26.75
CA ALA A 72 9.50 -20.14 -26.78
C ALA A 72 9.08 -20.59 -25.37
N ARG A 73 10.03 -21.05 -24.54
CA ARG A 73 9.73 -21.44 -23.14
C ARG A 73 9.35 -20.24 -22.27
N ARG A 74 9.99 -19.08 -22.45
CA ARG A 74 9.63 -17.83 -21.75
C ARG A 74 8.20 -17.42 -22.05
N GLU A 75 7.82 -17.44 -23.33
CA GLU A 75 6.45 -17.12 -23.77
C GLU A 75 5.43 -18.15 -23.25
N GLN A 76 5.78 -19.44 -23.25
CA GLN A 76 4.91 -20.47 -22.68
C GLN A 76 4.71 -20.29 -21.17
N TRP A 77 5.74 -19.89 -20.43
CA TRP A 77 5.63 -19.59 -19.00
C TRP A 77 4.77 -18.36 -18.75
N ARG A 78 5.00 -17.27 -19.50
CA ARG A 78 4.17 -16.05 -19.47
C ARG A 78 2.69 -16.35 -19.68
N ARG A 79 2.34 -17.15 -20.70
CA ARG A 79 0.94 -17.54 -20.98
C ARG A 79 0.29 -18.39 -19.88
N GLN A 80 1.06 -19.14 -19.11
CA GLN A 80 0.51 -19.87 -17.96
C GLN A 80 0.09 -18.92 -16.84
N LEU A 81 0.76 -17.76 -16.71
CA LEU A 81 0.47 -16.75 -15.70
C LEU A 81 -0.68 -15.80 -16.11
N ASP A 82 -0.90 -15.58 -17.41
CA ASP A 82 -1.97 -14.72 -17.94
C ASP A 82 -3.29 -15.47 -18.25
N ARG A 83 -3.53 -16.57 -17.55
CA ARG A 83 -4.79 -17.31 -17.68
C ARG A 83 -5.94 -16.54 -17.00
N ASP A 84 -7.06 -16.38 -17.69
CA ASP A 84 -8.24 -15.66 -17.16
C ASP A 84 -8.84 -16.33 -15.90
N ASP A 85 -8.63 -17.64 -15.70
CA ASP A 85 -9.09 -18.41 -14.54
C ASP A 85 -8.07 -18.50 -13.39
N LEU A 86 -6.89 -17.90 -13.55
CA LEU A 86 -5.81 -17.97 -12.57
C LEU A 86 -5.74 -16.67 -11.75
N LEU A 87 -6.13 -16.76 -10.47
CA LEU A 87 -6.03 -15.62 -9.57
C LEU A 87 -4.56 -15.30 -9.26
N VAL A 88 -4.15 -14.05 -9.47
CA VAL A 88 -2.81 -13.56 -9.13
C VAL A 88 -2.53 -13.72 -7.64
N GLY A 89 -1.35 -14.26 -7.31
CA GLY A 89 -0.97 -14.56 -5.92
C GLY A 89 -1.49 -15.89 -5.39
N SER A 90 -2.44 -16.54 -6.08
CA SER A 90 -2.90 -17.88 -5.69
C SER A 90 -1.77 -18.90 -5.60
N LYS A 91 -2.00 -19.99 -4.87
CA LYS A 91 -1.02 -21.06 -4.73
C LYS A 91 -0.53 -21.57 -6.09
N GLU A 92 -1.45 -21.84 -7.02
CA GLU A 92 -1.12 -22.28 -8.38
C GLU A 92 -0.31 -21.21 -9.13
N PHE A 93 -0.72 -19.94 -9.03
CA PHE A 93 0.01 -18.83 -9.64
C PHE A 93 1.45 -18.75 -9.14
N VAL A 94 1.65 -18.80 -7.82
CA VAL A 94 2.97 -18.70 -7.20
C VAL A 94 3.84 -19.92 -7.54
N GLU A 95 3.27 -21.12 -7.62
CA GLU A 95 3.99 -22.33 -8.05
C GLU A 95 4.43 -22.27 -9.52
N ILE A 96 3.61 -21.70 -10.41
CA ILE A 96 4.01 -21.44 -11.79
C ILE A 96 5.09 -20.35 -11.82
N PHE A 97 4.87 -19.24 -11.10
CA PHE A 97 5.76 -18.09 -11.06
C PHE A 97 7.16 -18.47 -10.58
N ALA A 98 7.25 -19.15 -9.43
CA ALA A 98 8.52 -19.54 -8.80
C ALA A 98 9.38 -20.47 -9.69
N ARG A 99 8.77 -21.24 -10.59
CA ARG A 99 9.51 -22.11 -11.53
C ARG A 99 10.21 -21.35 -12.67
N GLY A 100 9.78 -20.12 -12.95
CA GLY A 100 10.27 -19.36 -14.11
C GLY A 100 10.86 -17.99 -13.79
N GLU A 101 10.58 -17.41 -12.63
CA GLU A 101 10.95 -16.02 -12.32
C GLU A 101 12.44 -15.75 -12.51
N ALA A 102 13.32 -16.59 -11.95
CA ALA A 102 14.76 -16.37 -12.00
C ALA A 102 15.35 -16.67 -13.39
N LEU A 103 14.62 -17.43 -14.21
CA LEU A 103 15.03 -17.82 -15.56
C LEU A 103 14.62 -16.77 -16.60
N TYR A 104 13.41 -16.23 -16.46
CA TYR A 104 12.72 -15.48 -17.52
C TYR A 104 12.54 -13.99 -17.23
N LEU A 105 12.69 -13.56 -15.97
CA LEU A 105 12.70 -12.15 -15.53
C LEU A 105 14.10 -11.76 -15.06
N HIS A 106 15.12 -11.94 -15.90
CA HIS A 106 16.48 -11.51 -15.57
C HIS A 106 16.73 -10.08 -16.06
N ASN A 107 17.60 -9.37 -15.37
CA ASN A 107 18.07 -8.06 -15.80
C ASN A 107 18.89 -8.22 -17.09
N SER A 108 18.61 -7.38 -18.09
CA SER A 108 19.57 -7.17 -19.17
C SER A 108 20.83 -6.50 -18.60
N GLU A 109 21.98 -6.65 -19.28
CA GLU A 109 23.22 -5.95 -18.91
C GLU A 109 23.06 -4.42 -18.91
N THR A 110 22.00 -3.92 -19.56
CA THR A 110 21.61 -2.51 -19.61
C THR A 110 20.57 -2.13 -18.56
N ALA A 111 20.47 -2.85 -17.43
CA ALA A 111 19.62 -2.49 -16.31
C ALA A 111 20.12 -1.21 -15.59
N GLN A 112 20.12 -0.09 -16.31
CA GLN A 112 20.76 1.18 -15.95
C GLN A 112 20.20 1.81 -14.67
N HIS A 113 19.03 1.37 -14.22
CA HIS A 113 18.33 1.97 -13.10
C HIS A 113 18.56 1.25 -11.76
N ILE A 114 19.27 0.12 -11.73
CA ILE A 114 19.63 -0.59 -10.49
C ILE A 114 21.14 -0.50 -10.31
N GLN A 115 21.56 0.10 -9.22
CA GLN A 115 22.98 0.25 -8.88
C GLN A 115 23.29 -0.59 -7.65
N VAL A 116 24.24 -1.51 -7.78
CA VAL A 116 24.69 -2.38 -6.69
C VAL A 116 25.99 -1.85 -6.12
N HIS A 117 26.00 -1.64 -4.82
CA HIS A 117 27.14 -1.12 -4.05
C HIS A 117 27.55 -2.13 -2.99
N ASP A 118 28.84 -2.20 -2.69
CA ASP A 118 29.31 -3.11 -1.63
C ASP A 118 28.89 -2.65 -0.22
N ASP A 119 28.86 -1.33 0.02
CA ASP A 119 28.49 -0.70 1.29
C ASP A 119 28.05 0.76 1.11
N GLY A 120 27.71 1.43 2.21
CA GLY A 120 27.31 2.84 2.28
C GLY A 120 28.45 3.85 2.29
N THR A 121 29.72 3.47 2.13
CA THR A 121 30.82 4.45 2.15
C THR A 121 30.62 5.44 1.01
N ASN A 122 30.63 6.75 1.31
CA ASN A 122 30.28 7.82 0.36
C ASN A 122 28.87 7.65 -0.26
N TYR A 123 27.87 7.25 0.54
CA TYR A 123 26.50 7.02 0.05
C TYR A 123 25.95 8.21 -0.71
N GLU A 124 26.25 9.45 -0.31
CA GLU A 124 25.76 10.67 -0.97
C GLU A 124 26.14 10.71 -2.46
N LYS A 125 27.40 10.38 -2.77
CA LYS A 125 27.88 10.31 -4.16
C LYS A 125 27.28 9.15 -4.92
N LYS A 126 27.09 8.00 -4.25
CA LYS A 126 26.49 6.79 -4.84
C LYS A 126 25.01 6.99 -5.18
N ILE A 127 24.26 7.65 -4.29
CA ILE A 127 22.83 7.92 -4.44
C ILE A 127 22.58 9.08 -5.40
N GLY A 128 23.39 10.14 -5.35
CA GLY A 128 23.23 11.30 -6.20
C GLY A 128 21.85 11.94 -6.07
N ASN A 129 21.15 12.09 -7.19
CA ASN A 129 19.80 12.66 -7.22
C ASN A 129 18.70 11.70 -6.73
N PHE A 130 19.05 10.43 -6.46
CA PHE A 130 18.12 9.38 -6.05
C PHE A 130 17.01 9.09 -7.08
N ASP A 131 17.37 9.06 -8.36
CA ASP A 131 16.45 8.72 -9.47
C ASP A 131 16.40 7.22 -9.78
N GLY A 132 17.42 6.47 -9.35
CA GLY A 132 17.56 5.02 -9.53
C GLY A 132 17.46 4.24 -8.22
N ILE A 133 17.28 2.93 -8.33
CA ILE A 133 17.30 2.03 -7.18
C ILE A 133 18.75 1.71 -6.80
N HIS A 134 19.04 1.73 -5.51
CA HIS A 134 20.35 1.41 -4.98
C HIS A 134 20.27 0.21 -4.04
N LEU A 135 21.01 -0.86 -4.34
CA LEU A 135 21.16 -2.03 -3.49
C LEU A 135 22.55 -2.00 -2.85
N PHE A 136 22.58 -1.98 -1.52
CA PHE A 136 23.80 -2.02 -0.73
C PHE A 136 23.96 -3.41 -0.14
N LYS A 137 25.05 -4.13 -0.50
CA LYS A 137 25.32 -5.48 0.02
C LYS A 137 25.56 -5.48 1.54
N LYS A 138 26.05 -4.36 2.09
CA LYS A 138 26.28 -4.16 3.52
C LYS A 138 25.72 -2.82 3.97
N LYS A 139 25.14 -2.80 5.17
CA LYS A 139 24.63 -1.57 5.79
C LYS A 139 25.70 -0.63 6.36
N THR A 140 26.99 -1.04 6.34
CA THR A 140 28.12 -0.22 6.80
C THR A 140 28.05 1.18 6.18
N ASP A 141 28.29 2.22 6.98
CA ASP A 141 28.26 3.64 6.59
C ASP A 141 26.93 4.19 6.05
N LEU A 142 25.82 3.43 6.11
CA LEU A 142 24.49 3.96 5.79
C LEU A 142 23.82 4.70 6.97
N GLY A 143 24.39 4.62 8.18
CA GLY A 143 23.76 5.10 9.42
C GLY A 143 22.59 4.26 9.92
N LEU A 144 22.23 3.19 9.20
CA LEU A 144 21.18 2.25 9.59
C LEU A 144 21.64 1.40 10.78
N VAL A 145 20.96 1.58 11.92
CA VAL A 145 21.11 0.73 13.11
C VAL A 145 19.86 -0.10 13.26
N VAL A 146 20.02 -1.41 13.35
CA VAL A 146 18.96 -2.37 13.67
C VAL A 146 19.55 -3.46 14.55
N PRO A 147 18.80 -3.98 15.54
CA PRO A 147 19.22 -5.15 16.31
C PRO A 147 19.34 -6.37 15.39
N ASP A 148 20.15 -7.34 15.79
CA ASP A 148 20.28 -8.63 15.09
C ASP A 148 19.03 -9.49 15.38
N LEU A 149 17.98 -9.27 14.60
CA LEU A 149 16.69 -9.96 14.78
C LEU A 149 16.71 -11.32 14.10
N THR A 150 16.29 -12.33 14.85
CA THR A 150 16.10 -13.71 14.37
C THR A 150 14.70 -14.19 14.74
N PRO A 151 14.17 -15.24 14.09
CA PRO A 151 12.89 -15.83 14.48
C PRO A 151 12.82 -16.12 16.00
N ALA A 152 13.89 -16.67 16.56
CA ALA A 152 13.97 -17.05 17.97
C ALA A 152 13.98 -15.88 18.97
N ASN A 153 14.58 -14.73 18.61
CA ASN A 153 14.76 -13.61 19.54
C ASN A 153 13.73 -12.47 19.37
N LEU A 154 12.97 -12.46 18.27
CA LEU A 154 12.10 -11.35 17.92
C LEU A 154 11.02 -11.08 18.97
N LYS A 155 10.54 -12.12 19.65
CA LYS A 155 9.60 -12.03 20.79
C LYS A 155 10.08 -11.14 21.93
N ASN A 156 11.39 -10.94 22.09
CA ASN A 156 11.95 -10.11 23.15
C ASN A 156 11.73 -8.60 22.90
N TYR A 157 11.44 -8.23 21.65
CA TYR A 157 11.28 -6.85 21.21
C TYR A 157 9.83 -6.43 20.99
N LEU A 158 8.89 -7.37 20.98
CA LEU A 158 7.50 -7.16 20.59
C LEU A 158 6.52 -7.42 21.72
N ASP A 159 5.36 -6.78 21.66
CA ASP A 159 4.18 -7.23 22.39
C ASP A 159 3.52 -8.40 21.64
N VAL A 160 3.94 -9.62 21.98
CA VAL A 160 3.52 -10.84 21.26
C VAL A 160 2.03 -11.16 21.39
N ASN A 161 1.33 -10.57 22.36
CA ASN A 161 -0.11 -10.80 22.56
C ASN A 161 -0.99 -9.92 21.67
N LYS A 162 -0.39 -8.89 21.05
CA LYS A 162 -1.09 -7.98 20.15
C LYS A 162 -1.55 -8.71 18.90
N TYR A 163 -2.75 -8.36 18.44
CA TYR A 163 -3.27 -8.75 17.14
C TYR A 163 -2.79 -7.79 16.04
N VAL A 164 -2.38 -8.35 14.91
CA VAL A 164 -1.93 -7.63 13.73
C VAL A 164 -2.66 -8.13 12.50
N LYS A 165 -2.88 -7.21 11.56
CA LYS A 165 -3.44 -7.51 10.25
C LYS A 165 -2.36 -8.13 9.37
N VAL A 166 -2.63 -9.30 8.80
CA VAL A 166 -1.76 -10.01 7.86
C VAL A 166 -2.51 -10.36 6.61
N ILE A 167 -1.79 -10.55 5.52
CA ILE A 167 -2.35 -10.97 4.24
C ILE A 167 -2.13 -12.47 4.09
N GLY A 168 -3.20 -13.22 3.83
CA GLY A 168 -3.12 -14.59 3.34
C GLY A 168 -2.63 -14.57 1.90
N SER A 169 -1.45 -15.12 1.62
CA SER A 169 -0.83 -14.93 0.31
C SER A 169 -1.57 -15.68 -0.79
N ASN A 170 -2.23 -16.80 -0.48
CA ASN A 170 -2.89 -17.62 -1.51
C ASN A 170 -4.26 -17.08 -1.92
N ASP A 171 -4.95 -16.36 -1.04
CA ASP A 171 -6.29 -15.85 -1.31
C ASP A 171 -6.37 -14.32 -1.33
N GLN A 172 -5.25 -13.65 -0.98
CA GLN A 172 -5.09 -12.21 -0.90
C GLN A 172 -6.05 -11.54 0.10
N ASN A 173 -6.63 -12.31 1.04
CA ASN A 173 -7.51 -11.80 2.07
C ASN A 173 -6.74 -11.29 3.29
N GLU A 174 -7.35 -10.36 4.02
CA GLU A 174 -6.81 -9.86 5.29
C GLU A 174 -7.30 -10.72 6.47
N TYR A 175 -6.38 -11.08 7.36
CA TYR A 175 -6.60 -11.82 8.59
C TYR A 175 -6.07 -11.06 9.79
N SER A 176 -6.63 -11.34 10.96
CA SER A 176 -6.11 -10.82 12.23
C SER A 176 -5.51 -11.97 13.03
N LEU A 177 -4.19 -11.95 13.23
CA LEU A 177 -3.46 -12.98 13.98
C LEU A 177 -2.71 -12.34 15.15
N LYS A 178 -2.49 -13.12 16.23
CA LYS A 178 -1.55 -12.69 17.27
C LYS A 178 -0.14 -12.71 16.71
N ILE A 179 0.68 -11.76 17.14
CA ILE A 179 2.11 -11.75 16.81
C ILE A 179 2.77 -13.07 17.23
N LYS A 180 2.44 -13.60 18.42
CA LYS A 180 2.93 -14.91 18.87
C LYS A 180 2.72 -16.02 17.84
N ASP A 181 1.53 -16.11 17.28
CA ASP A 181 1.14 -17.18 16.35
C ASP A 181 1.92 -17.08 15.01
N LEU A 182 2.28 -15.85 14.60
CA LEU A 182 3.15 -15.61 13.45
C LEU A 182 4.59 -16.00 13.74
N LEU A 183 5.11 -15.63 14.92
CA LEU A 183 6.47 -15.96 15.33
C LEU A 183 6.68 -17.46 15.46
N ASP A 184 5.74 -18.17 16.09
CA ASP A 184 5.81 -19.62 16.24
C ASP A 184 5.91 -20.30 14.86
N ARG A 185 5.09 -19.89 13.89
CA ARG A 185 5.12 -20.42 12.52
C ARG A 185 6.39 -20.10 11.75
N LEU A 186 7.07 -18.99 12.05
CA LEU A 186 8.36 -18.62 11.45
C LEU A 186 9.55 -19.33 12.12
N GLU A 187 9.44 -19.67 13.40
CA GLU A 187 10.48 -20.36 14.16
C GLU A 187 10.47 -21.88 13.91
N ASP A 188 9.29 -22.48 13.74
CA ASP A 188 9.10 -23.93 13.59
C ASP A 188 8.37 -24.27 12.28
N ASP A 189 9.10 -24.87 11.33
CA ASP A 189 8.59 -25.27 10.02
C ASP A 189 7.68 -26.52 10.07
N THR A 190 7.62 -27.22 11.21
CA THR A 190 6.69 -28.32 11.44
C THR A 190 5.28 -27.84 11.78
N ILE A 191 5.13 -26.58 12.21
CA ILE A 191 3.82 -25.99 12.47
C ILE A 191 3.08 -25.82 11.13
N TYR A 192 1.90 -26.43 11.05
CA TYR A 192 1.07 -26.37 9.87
C TYR A 192 0.77 -24.93 9.44
N ARG A 193 1.08 -24.62 8.18
CA ARG A 193 0.72 -23.39 7.49
C ARG A 193 -0.37 -23.72 6.48
N ASP A 194 -1.61 -23.30 6.77
CA ASP A 194 -2.73 -23.39 5.84
C ASP A 194 -2.48 -22.54 4.59
N GLN A 195 -1.78 -21.42 4.76
CA GLN A 195 -1.25 -20.58 3.69
C GLN A 195 -0.06 -19.74 4.17
N PRO A 196 0.74 -19.15 3.26
CA PRO A 196 1.77 -18.20 3.65
C PRO A 196 1.14 -16.91 4.15
N TYR A 197 1.41 -16.51 5.40
CA TYR A 197 0.99 -15.21 5.92
C TYR A 197 2.08 -14.16 5.71
N ASN A 198 1.64 -12.95 5.34
CA ASN A 198 2.50 -11.83 5.05
C ASN A 198 2.07 -10.60 5.86
N LEU A 199 2.86 -10.24 6.87
CA LEU A 199 2.74 -9.01 7.63
C LEU A 199 3.65 -7.95 7.02
N ILE A 200 3.06 -6.92 6.38
CA ILE A 200 3.82 -5.85 5.72
C ILE A 200 3.55 -4.44 6.26
N SER A 201 2.56 -4.30 7.15
CA SER A 201 2.04 -2.99 7.57
C SER A 201 2.21 -2.69 9.06
N MET A 202 3.11 -3.40 9.77
CA MET A 202 3.31 -3.18 11.21
C MET A 202 4.30 -2.03 11.48
N GLU A 203 3.76 -0.82 11.62
CA GLU A 203 4.53 0.36 12.02
C GLU A 203 4.88 0.30 13.51
N CYS A 204 6.15 0.41 13.83
CA CYS A 204 6.66 0.13 15.17
C CYS A 204 6.68 1.33 16.11
N THR A 205 6.59 2.56 15.60
CA THR A 205 6.83 3.78 16.39
C THR A 205 5.81 4.01 17.49
N LYS A 206 4.54 3.66 17.25
CA LYS A 206 3.48 3.92 18.23
C LYS A 206 3.34 2.84 19.29
N ASP A 207 3.56 1.58 18.96
CA ASP A 207 3.17 0.47 19.84
C ASP A 207 4.18 -0.67 19.96
N GLN A 208 5.32 -0.64 19.24
CA GLN A 208 6.44 -1.58 19.44
C GLN A 208 7.68 -0.83 19.96
N TYR A 209 7.52 -0.13 21.08
CA TYR A 209 8.51 0.83 21.56
C TYR A 209 9.90 0.24 21.84
N LYS A 210 9.97 -1.02 22.32
CA LYS A 210 11.25 -1.71 22.57
C LYS A 210 12.04 -1.86 21.27
N LEU A 211 11.39 -2.30 20.19
CA LEU A 211 12.01 -2.40 18.87
C LEU A 211 12.30 -1.03 18.27
N HIS A 212 11.32 -0.12 18.27
CA HIS A 212 11.45 1.22 17.69
C HIS A 212 12.69 1.98 18.17
N LYS A 213 12.99 1.88 19.47
CA LYS A 213 14.14 2.55 20.11
C LYS A 213 15.49 2.04 19.67
N GLN A 214 15.55 0.81 19.15
CA GLN A 214 16.80 0.21 18.67
C GLN A 214 17.02 0.41 17.17
N ILE A 215 16.07 1.04 16.48
CA ILE A 215 16.16 1.31 15.05
C ILE A 215 16.56 2.77 14.82
N THR A 216 17.65 2.97 14.09
CA THR A 216 17.99 4.26 13.45
C THR A 216 17.85 4.07 11.95
N VAL A 217 17.07 4.92 11.28
CA VAL A 217 16.89 4.88 9.82
C VAL A 217 18.19 5.29 9.10
N PRO A 218 18.39 4.96 7.82
CA PRO A 218 19.58 5.41 7.11
C PRO A 218 19.74 6.93 7.14
N THR A 219 20.98 7.44 7.17
CA THR A 219 21.28 8.88 7.29
C THR A 219 20.59 9.68 6.18
N PHE A 220 20.69 9.21 4.92
CA PHE A 220 19.99 9.81 3.77
C PHE A 220 18.47 9.99 4.00
N VAL A 221 17.81 9.01 4.64
CA VAL A 221 16.37 9.08 4.95
C VAL A 221 16.13 10.18 5.99
N SER A 222 16.95 10.23 7.03
CA SER A 222 16.80 11.26 8.07
C SER A 222 17.00 12.68 7.56
N GLU A 223 17.87 12.87 6.55
CA GLU A 223 18.20 14.17 5.95
C GLU A 223 17.17 14.60 4.88
N SER A 224 16.64 13.64 4.12
CA SER A 224 15.80 13.92 2.96
C SER A 224 14.30 13.93 3.27
N ALA A 225 13.88 13.19 4.30
CA ALA A 225 12.46 12.97 4.55
C ALA A 225 11.73 14.22 5.09
N ILE A 226 10.63 14.60 4.43
CA ILE A 226 9.80 15.76 4.79
C ILE A 226 9.31 15.68 6.24
N ILE A 227 8.86 14.49 6.67
CA ILE A 227 8.30 14.32 8.02
C ILE A 227 9.38 14.53 9.09
N GLN A 228 10.59 14.02 8.89
CA GLN A 228 11.71 14.22 9.81
C GLN A 228 12.10 15.70 9.91
N LYS A 229 12.18 16.40 8.77
CA LYS A 229 12.43 17.85 8.75
C LYS A 229 11.37 18.60 9.56
N LEU A 230 10.08 18.29 9.32
CA LEU A 230 8.97 18.89 10.05
C LEU A 230 9.01 18.60 11.54
N GLU A 231 9.27 17.34 11.93
CA GLU A 231 9.39 16.96 13.33
C GLU A 231 10.54 17.66 14.03
N SER A 232 11.69 17.80 13.38
CA SER A 232 12.83 18.55 13.94
C SER A 232 12.42 20.01 14.19
N LEU A 233 11.85 20.68 13.18
CA LEU A 233 11.41 22.07 13.30
C LEU A 233 10.40 22.27 14.43
N LEU A 234 9.38 21.42 14.51
CA LEU A 234 8.36 21.50 15.56
C LEU A 234 8.94 21.23 16.96
N ARG A 235 9.92 20.32 17.06
CA ARG A 235 10.60 19.98 18.30
C ARG A 235 11.45 21.15 18.80
N ASP A 236 12.23 21.76 17.92
CA ASP A 236 13.09 22.89 18.25
C ASP A 236 12.25 24.09 18.72
N GLU A 237 11.15 24.38 18.02
CA GLU A 237 10.19 25.41 18.43
C GLU A 237 9.52 25.08 19.77
N TYR A 238 9.15 23.81 19.98
CA TYR A 238 8.57 23.37 21.25
C TYR A 238 9.52 23.60 22.42
N PHE A 239 10.80 23.23 22.28
CA PHE A 239 11.79 23.43 23.33
C PHE A 239 12.06 24.92 23.57
N ALA A 240 12.19 25.73 22.51
CA ALA A 240 12.39 27.17 22.65
C ALA A 240 11.21 27.86 23.38
N ILE A 241 9.97 27.44 23.12
CA ILE A 241 8.79 27.94 23.84
C ILE A 241 8.77 27.44 25.29
N ARG A 242 9.11 26.17 25.52
CA ARG A 242 9.13 25.57 26.86
C ARG A 242 10.16 26.24 27.77
N GLU A 243 11.34 26.56 27.25
CA GLU A 243 12.41 27.25 27.99
C GLU A 243 12.01 28.68 28.36
N LYS A 244 11.40 29.42 27.42
CA LYS A 244 11.04 30.83 27.63
C LYS A 244 9.72 31.02 28.40
N LYS A 245 8.86 30.01 28.41
CA LYS A 245 7.50 30.09 28.96
C LYS A 245 7.20 28.88 29.86
N SER A 246 6.22 28.07 29.48
CA SER A 246 5.80 26.87 30.21
C SER A 246 5.30 25.82 29.22
N SER A 247 5.40 24.55 29.57
CA SER A 247 4.83 23.44 28.80
C SER A 247 3.31 23.50 28.67
N ALA A 248 2.63 24.23 29.56
CA ALA A 248 1.18 24.47 29.49
C ALA A 248 0.80 25.61 28.54
N HIS A 249 1.77 26.32 27.94
CA HIS A 249 1.48 27.40 27.01
C HIS A 249 0.73 26.85 25.77
N PRO A 250 -0.34 27.52 25.28
CA PRO A 250 -1.17 27.00 24.19
C PRO A 250 -0.39 26.58 22.94
N ILE A 251 0.63 27.34 22.56
CA ILE A 251 1.54 27.00 21.45
C ILE A 251 2.31 25.70 21.71
N ALA A 252 2.87 25.53 22.91
CA ALA A 252 3.60 24.30 23.26
C ALA A 252 2.67 23.08 23.23
N THR A 253 1.45 23.22 23.75
CA THR A 253 0.40 22.18 23.68
C THR A 253 0.04 21.84 22.24
N TYR A 254 -0.12 22.85 21.38
CA TYR A 254 -0.40 22.67 19.95
C TYR A 254 0.72 21.92 19.24
N LEU A 255 1.98 22.35 19.41
CA LEU A 255 3.15 21.72 18.80
C LEU A 255 3.28 20.26 19.22
N ASN A 256 3.16 19.99 20.53
CA ASN A 256 3.21 18.64 21.06
C ASN A 256 2.09 17.76 20.49
N THR A 257 0.87 18.30 20.37
CA THR A 257 -0.27 17.60 19.75
C THR A 257 0.01 17.26 18.29
N LYS A 258 0.58 18.18 17.50
CA LYS A 258 0.94 17.92 16.10
C LYS A 258 2.04 16.87 15.98
N MET A 259 3.08 16.93 16.82
CA MET A 259 4.14 15.92 16.83
C MET A 259 3.61 14.52 17.22
N LYS A 260 2.70 14.44 18.19
CA LYS A 260 2.07 13.18 18.62
C LYS A 260 1.19 12.57 17.51
N ASN A 261 0.48 13.41 16.78
CA ASN A 261 -0.45 12.99 15.72
C ASN A 261 0.21 12.91 14.33
N MET A 262 1.52 13.18 14.23
CA MET A 262 2.27 13.10 12.99
C MET A 262 2.19 11.66 12.42
N PRO A 263 1.80 11.48 11.14
CA PRO A 263 1.85 10.18 10.49
C PRO A 263 3.26 9.61 10.54
N ARG A 264 3.35 8.33 10.90
CA ARG A 264 4.61 7.58 11.01
C ARG A 264 4.55 6.45 9.99
N TYR A 265 5.56 6.37 9.16
CA TYR A 265 5.72 5.33 8.14
C TYR A 265 7.19 4.90 8.01
N GLN A 266 8.07 5.37 8.87
CA GLN A 266 9.51 5.26 8.65
C GLN A 266 10.12 4.03 9.30
N LYS A 267 9.36 3.24 10.05
CA LYS A 267 9.85 2.06 10.77
C LYS A 267 8.79 0.95 10.78
N PHE A 268 8.80 0.15 9.74
CA PHE A 268 8.00 -1.07 9.62
C PHE A 268 8.83 -2.31 9.97
N LEU A 269 8.23 -3.22 10.71
CA LEU A 269 8.68 -4.61 10.80
C LEU A 269 7.78 -5.45 9.89
N LEU A 270 8.40 -6.15 8.95
CA LEU A 270 7.71 -7.04 8.04
C LEU A 270 8.13 -8.49 8.34
N LEU A 271 7.13 -9.36 8.42
CA LEU A 271 7.27 -10.78 8.69
C LEU A 271 6.56 -11.53 7.58
N SER A 272 7.30 -12.29 6.78
CA SER A 272 6.75 -12.90 5.58
C SER A 272 7.15 -14.35 5.51
N MET A 273 6.18 -15.22 5.27
CA MET A 273 6.45 -16.63 5.04
C MET A 273 6.92 -16.87 3.61
N LYS A 274 7.66 -17.97 3.44
CA LYS A 274 8.02 -18.53 2.15
C LYS A 274 6.79 -18.70 1.27
N ASN A 275 6.94 -18.35 0.01
CA ASN A 275 5.92 -18.27 -1.03
C ASN A 275 4.92 -17.13 -0.87
N SER A 276 5.15 -16.17 0.03
CA SER A 276 4.34 -14.94 0.04
C SER A 276 4.55 -14.12 -1.23
N PHE A 277 3.44 -13.58 -1.75
CA PHE A 277 3.38 -12.75 -2.95
C PHE A 277 2.57 -11.48 -2.68
N THR A 278 3.14 -10.33 -3.04
CA THR A 278 2.47 -9.03 -3.03
C THR A 278 2.34 -8.54 -4.46
N GLY A 279 1.13 -8.22 -4.89
CA GLY A 279 0.80 -7.81 -6.26
C GLY A 279 1.48 -6.51 -6.73
N VAL A 280 1.24 -6.15 -7.98
CA VAL A 280 1.79 -4.94 -8.61
C VAL A 280 1.21 -3.70 -7.94
N HIS A 281 2.05 -2.79 -7.49
CA HIS A 281 1.65 -1.53 -6.85
C HIS A 281 2.72 -0.45 -7.01
N VAL A 282 2.33 0.79 -6.69
CA VAL A 282 3.23 1.87 -6.32
C VAL A 282 3.01 2.13 -4.83
N ASP A 283 4.07 2.40 -4.08
CA ASP A 283 3.96 2.68 -2.65
C ASP A 283 3.04 3.88 -2.36
N PRO A 284 2.40 3.92 -1.17
CA PRO A 284 1.40 4.93 -0.86
C PRO A 284 1.93 6.36 -1.03
N ALA A 285 1.16 7.20 -1.73
CA ALA A 285 1.51 8.55 -2.15
C ALA A 285 2.89 8.67 -2.83
N ALA A 286 3.31 7.63 -3.56
CA ALA A 286 4.63 7.50 -4.15
C ALA A 286 5.77 7.80 -3.16
N THR A 287 5.63 7.33 -1.93
CA THR A 287 6.75 7.37 -0.98
C THR A 287 7.97 6.63 -1.55
N SER A 288 9.16 7.12 -1.20
CA SER A 288 10.40 6.36 -1.36
C SER A 288 10.53 5.36 -0.21
N VAL A 289 11.33 4.32 -0.41
CA VAL A 289 11.48 3.22 0.56
C VAL A 289 12.95 2.93 0.85
N TYR A 290 13.25 2.64 2.11
CA TYR A 290 14.43 1.84 2.46
C TYR A 290 13.97 0.47 2.96
N TYR A 291 14.69 -0.58 2.61
CA TYR A 291 14.26 -1.96 2.83
C TYR A 291 15.47 -2.83 3.19
N HIS A 292 15.56 -3.26 4.45
CA HIS A 292 16.69 -4.03 4.96
C HIS A 292 16.24 -5.43 5.40
N VAL A 293 16.79 -6.46 4.76
CA VAL A 293 16.48 -7.86 5.06
C VAL A 293 17.43 -8.33 6.15
N LEU A 294 16.90 -8.73 7.31
CA LEU A 294 17.68 -9.27 8.42
C LEU A 294 17.82 -10.79 8.31
N HIS A 295 16.75 -11.44 7.90
CA HIS A 295 16.68 -12.89 7.72
C HIS A 295 15.90 -13.20 6.44
N GLY A 296 16.29 -14.28 5.74
CA GLY A 296 15.66 -14.75 4.52
C GLY A 296 16.06 -13.94 3.27
N LYS A 297 15.12 -13.85 2.34
CA LYS A 297 15.33 -13.27 1.00
C LYS A 297 14.03 -12.69 0.46
N LYS A 298 14.14 -11.52 -0.17
CA LYS A 298 13.07 -10.86 -0.91
C LYS A 298 13.48 -10.67 -2.36
N VAL A 299 12.55 -10.87 -3.28
CA VAL A 299 12.75 -10.61 -4.71
C VAL A 299 11.74 -9.57 -5.16
N PHE A 300 12.24 -8.39 -5.50
CA PHE A 300 11.45 -7.30 -6.06
C PHE A 300 11.54 -7.34 -7.58
N TYR A 301 10.41 -7.12 -8.24
CA TYR A 301 10.34 -6.92 -9.67
C TYR A 301 9.85 -5.51 -9.89
N VAL A 302 10.70 -4.67 -10.47
CA VAL A 302 10.54 -3.22 -10.50
C VAL A 302 10.50 -2.71 -11.93
N CYS A 303 9.70 -1.70 -12.19
CA CYS A 303 9.57 -1.06 -13.49
C CYS A 303 9.74 0.46 -13.30
N PRO A 304 10.58 1.14 -14.10
CA PRO A 304 10.85 2.55 -13.91
C PRO A 304 9.58 3.39 -14.08
N PRO A 305 9.40 4.47 -13.29
CA PRO A 305 8.22 5.34 -13.31
C PRO A 305 8.19 6.28 -14.52
N THR A 306 8.38 5.74 -15.72
CA THR A 306 8.21 6.51 -16.95
C THR A 306 6.75 6.91 -17.10
N LYS A 307 6.48 8.04 -17.75
CA LYS A 307 5.11 8.49 -18.05
C LYS A 307 4.26 7.37 -18.65
N LYS A 308 4.81 6.60 -19.60
CA LYS A 308 4.12 5.47 -20.23
C LYS A 308 3.75 4.38 -19.20
N ASN A 309 4.69 3.96 -18.37
CA ASN A 309 4.46 2.88 -17.40
C ASN A 309 3.46 3.31 -16.32
N LEU A 310 3.54 4.58 -15.87
CA LEU A 310 2.58 5.13 -14.91
C LEU A 310 1.18 5.26 -15.49
N GLU A 311 1.01 5.65 -16.76
CA GLU A 311 -0.32 5.64 -17.40
C GLU A 311 -0.90 4.23 -17.46
N ILE A 312 -0.09 3.21 -17.77
CA ILE A 312 -0.51 1.81 -17.73
C ILE A 312 -0.96 1.44 -16.32
N TYR A 313 -0.10 1.65 -15.31
CA TYR A 313 -0.42 1.37 -13.91
C TYR A 313 -1.72 2.04 -13.47
N LYS A 314 -1.83 3.35 -13.67
CA LYS A 314 -3.01 4.17 -13.35
C LYS A 314 -4.29 3.68 -14.04
N TYR A 315 -4.18 3.19 -15.26
CA TYR A 315 -5.31 2.62 -15.99
C TYR A 315 -5.76 1.30 -15.37
N PHE A 316 -4.84 0.43 -14.94
CA PHE A 316 -5.15 -0.84 -14.28
C PHE A 316 -5.74 -0.65 -12.88
N GLU A 317 -5.20 0.28 -12.09
CA GLU A 317 -5.75 0.58 -10.77
C GLU A 317 -7.22 1.02 -10.82
N ARG A 318 -7.63 1.70 -11.90
CA ARG A 318 -9.02 2.14 -12.12
C ARG A 318 -9.96 1.03 -12.57
N ARG A 319 -9.46 -0.13 -12.99
CA ARG A 319 -10.32 -1.21 -13.46
C ARG A 319 -11.11 -1.83 -12.32
N PRO A 320 -12.37 -2.21 -12.57
CA PRO A 320 -13.15 -3.01 -11.62
C PRO A 320 -12.70 -4.47 -11.59
N ASP A 321 -12.17 -5.01 -12.70
CA ASP A 321 -11.51 -6.31 -12.73
C ASP A 321 -10.02 -6.18 -12.41
N GLN A 322 -9.54 -7.00 -11.49
CA GLN A 322 -8.11 -7.14 -11.18
C GLN A 322 -7.64 -8.59 -11.41
N SER A 323 -8.43 -9.38 -12.15
CA SER A 323 -8.10 -10.78 -12.46
C SER A 323 -6.91 -10.90 -13.42
N LYS A 324 -6.71 -9.92 -14.30
CA LYS A 324 -5.57 -9.93 -15.24
C LYS A 324 -4.28 -9.54 -14.55
N TRP A 325 -3.25 -10.35 -14.76
CA TRP A 325 -1.93 -10.06 -14.24
C TRP A 325 -1.29 -8.90 -15.01
N VAL A 326 -1.33 -7.70 -14.42
CA VAL A 326 -0.70 -6.47 -14.98
C VAL A 326 0.79 -6.67 -15.30
N GLY A 327 1.43 -7.62 -14.61
CA GLY A 327 2.80 -8.04 -14.89
C GLY A 327 3.03 -8.45 -16.34
N ASP A 328 2.01 -8.94 -17.04
CA ASP A 328 2.09 -9.33 -18.45
C ASP A 328 2.29 -8.13 -19.41
N ILE A 329 1.62 -7.01 -19.14
CA ILE A 329 1.67 -5.84 -20.05
C ILE A 329 2.99 -5.11 -19.93
N LEU A 330 3.55 -5.08 -18.71
CA LEU A 330 4.86 -4.53 -18.43
C LEU A 330 5.96 -5.60 -18.47
N PHE A 331 5.69 -6.78 -19.03
CA PHE A 331 6.55 -7.96 -18.87
C PHE A 331 8.02 -7.74 -19.24
N ASP A 332 8.27 -7.05 -20.35
CA ASP A 332 9.63 -6.75 -20.82
C ASP A 332 10.25 -5.52 -20.13
N GLY A 333 9.49 -4.81 -19.30
CA GLY A 333 9.95 -3.67 -18.50
C GLY A 333 10.35 -4.03 -17.07
N TRP A 334 10.08 -5.25 -16.60
CA TRP A 334 10.45 -5.67 -15.25
C TRP A 334 11.94 -5.94 -15.13
N GLN A 335 12.52 -5.34 -14.09
CA GLN A 335 13.86 -5.60 -13.62
C GLN A 335 13.79 -6.31 -12.28
N ARG A 336 14.67 -7.27 -12.05
CA ARG A 336 14.67 -8.14 -10.88
C ARG A 336 15.74 -7.73 -9.90
N ILE A 337 15.37 -7.59 -8.63
CA ILE A 337 16.27 -7.26 -7.54
C ILE A 337 16.12 -8.33 -6.47
N GLU A 338 17.18 -9.07 -6.21
CA GLU A 338 17.28 -9.90 -5.02
C GLU A 338 17.83 -9.06 -3.88
N ILE A 339 17.18 -9.13 -2.72
CA ILE A 339 17.63 -8.52 -1.48
C ILE A 339 17.77 -9.66 -0.48
N ASN A 340 19.02 -10.04 -0.22
CA ASN A 340 19.39 -11.12 0.67
C ASN A 340 19.62 -10.58 2.09
N ALA A 341 19.71 -11.48 3.07
CA ALA A 341 20.03 -11.14 4.45
C ALA A 341 21.30 -10.27 4.55
N GLY A 342 21.21 -9.17 5.28
CA GLY A 342 22.27 -8.16 5.45
C GLY A 342 22.26 -7.04 4.43
N GLU A 343 21.53 -7.19 3.31
CA GLU A 343 21.47 -6.18 2.24
C GLU A 343 20.37 -5.14 2.50
N THR A 344 20.55 -3.95 1.91
CA THR A 344 19.60 -2.83 2.02
C THR A 344 19.30 -2.28 0.64
N ALA A 345 18.04 -2.29 0.23
CA ALA A 345 17.59 -1.55 -0.95
C ALA A 345 17.07 -0.16 -0.58
N MET A 346 17.35 0.82 -1.44
CA MET A 346 16.76 2.16 -1.41
C MET A 346 16.05 2.40 -2.74
N ILE A 347 14.74 2.59 -2.69
CA ILE A 347 13.85 2.66 -3.84
C ILE A 347 13.24 4.07 -3.90
N PRO A 348 13.43 4.82 -5.00
CA PRO A 348 12.84 6.14 -5.17
C PRO A 348 11.32 6.12 -5.32
N ALA A 349 10.73 7.31 -5.26
CA ALA A 349 9.30 7.53 -5.47
C ALA A 349 8.79 7.02 -6.83
N GLY A 350 7.58 6.44 -6.82
CA GLY A 350 6.81 6.13 -8.03
C GLY A 350 7.17 4.80 -8.72
N TRP A 351 8.24 4.13 -8.29
CA TRP A 351 8.64 2.84 -8.85
C TRP A 351 7.53 1.80 -8.71
N ILE A 352 7.07 1.30 -9.86
CA ILE A 352 6.03 0.27 -9.93
C ILE A 352 6.69 -1.05 -9.62
N HIS A 353 6.14 -1.83 -8.69
CA HIS A 353 6.77 -3.09 -8.30
C HIS A 353 5.81 -4.14 -7.77
N PHE A 354 6.25 -5.39 -7.78
CA PHE A 354 5.63 -6.50 -7.06
C PHE A 354 6.72 -7.34 -6.36
N VAL A 355 6.34 -8.11 -5.34
CA VAL A 355 7.31 -8.76 -4.45
C VAL A 355 7.01 -10.24 -4.27
N PHE A 356 8.04 -11.07 -4.43
CA PHE A 356 8.01 -12.49 -4.12
C PHE A 356 8.96 -12.80 -2.95
N THR A 357 8.52 -13.70 -2.06
CA THR A 357 9.25 -14.11 -0.86
C THR A 357 9.64 -15.59 -0.97
N PRO A 358 10.82 -15.93 -1.52
CA PRO A 358 11.24 -17.33 -1.68
C PRO A 358 11.60 -18.04 -0.36
N GLU A 359 11.86 -17.28 0.71
CA GLU A 359 12.31 -17.77 2.01
C GLU A 359 11.59 -17.00 3.13
N ASP A 360 11.35 -17.66 4.27
CA ASP A 360 10.82 -16.98 5.46
C ASP A 360 11.72 -15.79 5.80
N SER A 361 11.12 -14.61 5.95
CA SER A 361 11.85 -13.34 5.96
C SER A 361 11.45 -12.43 7.10
N ILE A 362 12.47 -11.78 7.68
CA ILE A 362 12.33 -10.69 8.66
C ILE A 362 12.98 -9.45 8.06
N VAL A 363 12.22 -8.37 7.97
CA VAL A 363 12.66 -7.14 7.32
C VAL A 363 12.34 -5.94 8.19
N ILE A 364 13.28 -4.99 8.27
CA ILE A 364 12.99 -3.63 8.69
C ILE A 364 12.99 -2.72 7.47
N GLY A 365 11.88 -2.02 7.25
CA GLY A 365 11.74 -1.06 6.16
C GLY A 365 11.10 0.24 6.62
N GLY A 366 10.94 1.18 5.70
CA GLY A 366 10.25 2.42 5.97
C GLY A 366 10.02 3.25 4.71
N ASN A 367 8.88 3.92 4.69
CA ASN A 367 8.45 4.82 3.63
C ASN A 367 8.74 6.27 4.04
N PHE A 368 9.16 7.11 3.10
CA PHE A 368 9.43 8.51 3.33
C PHE A 368 9.10 9.37 2.10
N LEU A 369 8.64 10.60 2.36
CA LEU A 369 8.36 11.60 1.34
C LEU A 369 9.57 12.52 1.19
N THR A 370 9.92 12.90 -0.03
CA THR A 370 11.04 13.80 -0.34
C THR A 370 10.55 15.06 -1.06
N GLU A 371 11.34 16.12 -1.01
CA GLU A 371 11.01 17.38 -1.71
C GLU A 371 11.23 17.29 -3.22
N GLN A 372 12.15 16.41 -3.64
CA GLN A 372 12.51 16.16 -5.04
C GLN A 372 11.37 15.44 -5.78
N SER A 373 10.62 14.57 -5.08
CA SER A 373 9.59 13.74 -5.69
C SER A 373 8.16 14.29 -5.49
N MET A 374 8.00 15.55 -5.09
CA MET A 374 6.69 16.12 -4.74
C MET A 374 5.63 16.00 -5.84
N GLU A 375 5.99 16.22 -7.10
CA GLU A 375 5.05 16.12 -8.22
C GLU A 375 4.46 14.70 -8.32
N MET A 376 5.33 13.69 -8.31
CA MET A 376 4.94 12.27 -8.29
C MET A 376 4.08 11.94 -7.07
N GLN A 377 4.47 12.45 -5.89
CA GLN A 377 3.75 12.20 -4.65
C GLN A 377 2.33 12.77 -4.68
N PHE A 378 2.13 13.99 -5.19
CA PHE A 378 0.80 14.55 -5.39
C PHE A 378 0.00 13.79 -6.45
N GLU A 379 0.65 13.37 -7.54
CA GLU A 379 0.00 12.61 -8.60
C GLU A 379 -0.59 11.28 -8.09
N ILE A 380 0.20 10.49 -7.38
CA ILE A 380 -0.26 9.20 -6.83
C ILE A 380 -1.24 9.40 -5.67
N ALA A 381 -1.02 10.39 -4.78
CA ALA A 381 -1.99 10.70 -3.73
C ALA A 381 -3.37 11.08 -4.31
N ARG A 382 -3.41 11.82 -5.42
CA ARG A 382 -4.67 12.17 -6.10
C ARG A 382 -5.34 10.94 -6.72
N LEU A 383 -4.56 10.03 -7.30
CA LEU A 383 -5.08 8.75 -7.79
C LEU A 383 -5.72 7.95 -6.64
N GLU A 384 -5.01 7.80 -5.52
CA GLU A 384 -5.53 7.11 -4.33
C GLU A 384 -6.82 7.74 -3.81
N GLU A 385 -6.86 9.07 -3.70
CA GLU A 385 -8.06 9.83 -3.29
C GLU A 385 -9.24 9.65 -4.28
N GLU A 386 -8.96 9.51 -5.57
CA GLU A 386 -9.96 9.19 -6.59
C GLU A 386 -10.50 7.77 -6.40
N LEU A 387 -9.60 6.78 -6.28
CA LEU A 387 -9.95 5.37 -6.16
C LEU A 387 -10.78 5.10 -4.90
N LEU A 388 -10.47 5.75 -3.77
CA LEU A 388 -11.21 5.60 -2.51
C LEU A 388 -12.70 5.96 -2.60
N LYS A 389 -13.12 6.74 -3.61
CA LYS A 389 -14.54 7.03 -3.85
C LYS A 389 -15.32 5.80 -4.34
N THR A 390 -14.60 4.84 -4.93
CA THR A 390 -15.18 3.63 -5.55
C THR A 390 -14.69 2.34 -4.91
N LYS A 391 -13.54 2.37 -4.23
CA LYS A 391 -12.84 1.25 -3.60
C LYS A 391 -12.45 1.59 -2.16
N PRO A 392 -13.41 1.79 -1.23
CA PRO A 392 -13.10 2.20 0.14
C PRO A 392 -12.17 1.22 0.90
N GLU A 393 -12.13 -0.04 0.49
CA GLU A 393 -11.30 -1.10 1.05
C GLU A 393 -9.79 -0.84 0.91
N ILE A 394 -9.34 -0.04 -0.06
CA ILE A 394 -7.89 0.23 -0.24
C ILE A 394 -7.35 1.25 0.77
N LYS A 395 -8.18 1.80 1.66
CA LYS A 395 -7.79 2.89 2.58
C LYS A 395 -6.56 2.59 3.43
N SER A 396 -6.41 1.34 3.89
CA SER A 396 -5.22 0.91 4.63
C SER A 396 -3.94 0.91 3.79
N ASN A 397 -4.05 0.91 2.46
CA ASN A 397 -2.95 0.89 1.51
C ASN A 397 -2.64 2.30 0.95
N THR A 398 -3.21 3.35 1.55
CA THR A 398 -2.97 4.76 1.16
C THR A 398 -2.18 5.50 2.23
N PHE A 399 -1.54 6.61 1.84
CA PHE A 399 -0.82 7.44 2.81
C PHE A 399 -1.82 8.27 3.63
N GLN A 400 -2.24 7.74 4.78
CA GLN A 400 -3.15 8.45 5.67
C GLN A 400 -2.48 9.69 6.26
N GLY A 401 -3.11 10.84 6.05
CA GLY A 401 -2.61 12.14 6.51
C GLY A 401 -1.70 12.86 5.51
N PHE A 402 -1.59 12.41 4.26
CA PHE A 402 -0.76 13.07 3.23
C PHE A 402 -1.03 14.57 3.13
N ARG A 403 -2.30 14.97 2.95
CA ARG A 403 -2.69 16.38 2.85
C ARG A 403 -2.35 17.18 4.12
N ASN A 404 -2.44 16.57 5.30
CA ASN A 404 -2.06 17.23 6.55
C ASN A 404 -0.55 17.52 6.60
N ILE A 405 0.28 16.57 6.17
CA ILE A 405 1.73 16.79 6.03
C ILE A 405 2.00 17.91 5.04
N MET A 406 1.34 17.92 3.88
CA MET A 406 1.55 18.95 2.86
C MET A 406 1.10 20.34 3.35
N TRP A 407 -0.05 20.48 4.03
CA TRP A 407 -0.44 21.76 4.63
C TRP A 407 0.56 22.26 5.66
N MET A 408 1.14 21.35 6.46
CA MET A 408 2.14 21.71 7.45
C MET A 408 3.50 22.05 6.81
N TYR A 409 3.88 21.34 5.76
CA TYR A 409 5.04 21.67 4.93
C TYR A 409 4.91 23.07 4.32
N LEU A 410 3.73 23.38 3.76
CA LEU A 410 3.44 24.69 3.19
C LEU A 410 3.67 25.80 4.22
N GLU A 411 3.05 25.66 5.40
CA GLU A 411 3.12 26.64 6.49
C GLU A 411 4.53 26.78 7.07
N ARG A 412 5.19 25.66 7.35
CA ARG A 412 6.41 25.65 8.19
C ARG A 412 7.71 25.70 7.41
N ILE A 413 7.69 25.32 6.14
CA ILE A 413 8.91 25.19 5.33
C ILE A 413 8.80 26.08 4.09
N LEU A 414 7.77 25.87 3.26
CA LEU A 414 7.71 26.51 1.94
C LEU A 414 7.48 28.02 2.00
N ILE A 415 6.46 28.49 2.71
CA ILE A 415 6.16 29.93 2.83
C ILE A 415 7.36 30.70 3.41
N PRO A 416 7.97 30.28 4.54
CA PRO A 416 9.18 30.92 5.06
C PRO A 416 10.33 30.97 4.04
N ALA A 417 10.58 29.87 3.33
CA ALA A 417 11.64 29.80 2.32
C ALA A 417 11.38 30.77 1.15
N VAL A 418 10.14 30.84 0.66
CA VAL A 418 9.75 31.76 -0.42
C VAL A 418 9.91 33.21 0.02
N ARG A 419 9.43 33.58 1.21
CA ARG A 419 9.60 34.94 1.75
C ARG A 419 11.06 35.34 1.87
N TYR A 420 11.87 34.44 2.42
CA TYR A 420 13.30 34.70 2.57
C TYR A 420 13.95 34.93 1.21
N ALA A 421 13.72 34.04 0.24
CA ALA A 421 14.28 34.16 -1.11
C ALA A 421 13.83 35.44 -1.82
N HIS A 422 12.53 35.77 -1.73
CA HIS A 422 11.99 37.00 -2.32
C HIS A 422 12.70 38.26 -1.77
N GLY A 423 12.98 38.31 -0.47
CA GLY A 423 13.72 39.40 0.16
C GLY A 423 15.23 39.41 -0.11
N HIS A 424 15.81 38.35 -0.67
CA HIS A 424 17.27 38.14 -0.76
C HIS A 424 17.74 37.70 -2.16
N GLY A 425 17.20 38.29 -3.22
CA GLY A 425 17.69 38.08 -4.59
C GLY A 425 16.75 37.27 -5.51
N GLY A 426 15.51 37.03 -5.07
CA GLY A 426 14.48 36.39 -5.88
C GLY A 426 14.39 34.87 -5.67
N LEU A 427 13.29 34.28 -6.16
CA LEU A 427 13.07 32.83 -6.05
C LEU A 427 13.90 32.09 -7.08
N SER A 428 14.56 31.00 -6.68
CA SER A 428 15.11 30.05 -7.64
C SER A 428 13.98 29.36 -8.42
N GLU A 429 14.29 28.88 -9.64
CA GLU A 429 13.33 28.14 -10.47
C GLU A 429 12.71 26.95 -9.72
N THR A 430 13.51 26.19 -8.98
CA THR A 430 13.04 25.05 -8.19
C THR A 430 12.07 25.47 -7.07
N LEU A 431 12.36 26.57 -6.37
CA LEU A 431 11.50 27.06 -5.28
C LEU A 431 10.19 27.63 -5.83
N LYS A 432 10.26 28.37 -6.95
CA LYS A 432 9.08 28.90 -7.64
C LYS A 432 8.20 27.76 -8.17
N ALA A 433 8.79 26.76 -8.82
CA ALA A 433 8.05 25.60 -9.31
C ALA A 433 7.35 24.83 -8.17
N ARG A 434 8.02 24.67 -7.03
CA ARG A 434 7.41 24.05 -5.84
C ARG A 434 6.24 24.88 -5.30
N ALA A 435 6.38 26.20 -5.23
CA ALA A 435 5.29 27.07 -4.79
C ALA A 435 4.07 26.99 -5.71
N LEU A 436 4.29 27.02 -7.03
CA LEU A 436 3.22 26.85 -8.03
C LEU A 436 2.56 25.47 -7.94
N LEU A 437 3.33 24.41 -7.69
CA LEU A 437 2.79 23.06 -7.46
C LEU A 437 1.83 23.04 -6.27
N PHE A 438 2.17 23.72 -5.17
CA PHE A 438 1.29 23.82 -4.01
C PHE A 438 0.03 24.61 -4.30
N GLN A 439 0.11 25.73 -5.03
CA GLN A 439 -1.08 26.49 -5.45
C GLN A 439 -2.01 25.63 -6.32
N LYS A 440 -1.45 24.78 -7.18
CA LYS A 440 -2.22 23.89 -8.06
C LYS A 440 -2.85 22.72 -7.30
N GLU A 441 -2.08 22.03 -6.46
CA GLU A 441 -2.47 20.73 -5.90
C GLU A 441 -3.18 20.84 -4.54
N MET A 442 -3.02 21.95 -3.83
CA MET A 442 -3.62 22.13 -2.51
C MET A 442 -4.97 22.84 -2.63
N ASN A 443 -6.06 22.09 -2.52
CA ASN A 443 -7.41 22.64 -2.55
C ASN A 443 -7.94 22.87 -1.12
N PRO A 444 -8.29 24.11 -0.72
CA PRO A 444 -8.82 24.41 0.62
C PRO A 444 -10.15 23.73 0.95
N LEU A 445 -10.94 23.33 -0.04
CA LEU A 445 -12.20 22.62 0.13
C LEU A 445 -12.01 21.10 0.16
N GLN A 446 -10.89 20.61 -0.35
CA GLN A 446 -10.62 19.18 -0.39
C GLN A 446 -10.28 18.67 1.02
N HIS A 447 -11.06 17.72 1.51
CA HIS A 447 -10.70 16.96 2.70
C HIS A 447 -9.91 15.74 2.22
N GLY A 448 -8.70 15.53 2.77
CA GLY A 448 -7.94 14.31 2.49
C GLY A 448 -8.64 13.07 3.05
N THR A 449 -7.97 11.92 3.05
CA THR A 449 -8.50 10.63 3.53
C THR A 449 -8.83 10.54 5.04
N GLY A 450 -8.78 11.68 5.75
CA GLY A 450 -9.06 11.81 7.18
C GLY A 450 -9.26 13.27 7.63
N HIS A 451 -9.31 13.48 8.94
CA HIS A 451 -9.53 14.79 9.55
C HIS A 451 -8.41 15.79 9.18
N SER A 452 -8.79 16.98 8.70
CA SER A 452 -7.85 18.06 8.39
C SER A 452 -7.34 18.74 9.65
N TRP A 453 -6.03 18.94 9.74
CA TRP A 453 -5.41 19.66 10.87
C TRP A 453 -5.65 21.16 10.89
N LYS A 454 -6.11 21.71 9.76
CA LYS A 454 -6.44 23.12 9.60
C LYS A 454 -7.88 23.27 9.11
N SER A 455 -8.54 24.32 9.59
CA SER A 455 -9.87 24.71 9.12
C SER A 455 -9.82 25.10 7.64
N THR A 456 -10.97 25.09 6.97
CA THR A 456 -11.08 25.57 5.59
C THR A 456 -10.62 27.02 5.45
N SER A 457 -10.97 27.92 6.38
CA SER A 457 -10.46 29.30 6.37
C SER A 457 -8.94 29.34 6.48
N GLY A 458 -8.36 28.64 7.48
CA GLY A 458 -6.91 28.64 7.67
C GLY A 458 -6.13 28.04 6.48
N ARG A 459 -6.75 27.18 5.68
CA ARG A 459 -6.18 26.67 4.43
C ARG A 459 -6.21 27.71 3.30
N HIS A 460 -7.27 28.50 3.19
CA HIS A 460 -7.30 29.64 2.26
C HIS A 460 -6.24 30.67 2.64
N ASP A 461 -6.15 31.01 3.93
CA ASP A 461 -5.20 32.00 4.44
C ASP A 461 -3.75 31.62 4.09
N LEU A 462 -3.39 30.33 4.20
CA LEU A 462 -2.06 29.85 3.80
C LEU A 462 -1.79 29.97 2.29
N LEU A 463 -2.78 29.73 1.45
CA LEU A 463 -2.59 29.89 0.00
C LEU A 463 -2.46 31.37 -0.36
N GLU A 464 -3.30 32.25 0.23
CA GLU A 464 -3.18 33.70 0.07
C GLU A 464 -1.79 34.19 0.52
N GLU A 465 -1.32 33.67 1.65
CA GLU A 465 0.01 33.94 2.19
C GLU A 465 1.14 33.49 1.26
N LEU A 466 1.01 32.32 0.63
CA LEU A 466 1.96 31.83 -0.37
C LEU A 466 1.98 32.74 -1.61
N GLY A 467 0.81 33.11 -2.15
CA GLY A 467 0.72 34.02 -3.30
C GLY A 467 1.34 35.38 -3.00
N ALA A 468 1.02 35.95 -1.85
CA ALA A 468 1.64 37.21 -1.39
C ALA A 468 3.16 37.08 -1.27
N ALA A 469 3.67 35.97 -0.72
CA ALA A 469 5.10 35.72 -0.60
C ALA A 469 5.81 35.57 -1.97
N MET A 470 5.09 35.12 -3.01
CA MET A 470 5.59 35.05 -4.38
C MET A 470 5.54 36.39 -5.11
N GLY A 471 4.82 37.39 -4.60
CA GLY A 471 4.50 38.62 -5.32
C GLY A 471 3.38 38.47 -6.35
N GLU A 472 2.64 37.36 -6.31
CA GLU A 472 1.50 37.05 -7.18
C GLU A 472 0.26 36.80 -6.30
N PRO A 473 -0.55 37.82 -5.98
CA PRO A 473 -1.76 37.63 -5.19
C PRO A 473 -2.66 36.61 -5.88
N LEU A 474 -3.07 35.55 -5.17
CA LEU A 474 -4.01 34.58 -5.72
C LEU A 474 -5.31 35.29 -6.11
N ALA A 475 -5.82 34.98 -7.30
CA ALA A 475 -7.16 35.39 -7.69
C ALA A 475 -8.18 34.78 -6.71
N ASN A 476 -8.73 35.61 -5.81
CA ASN A 476 -9.81 35.35 -4.85
C ASN A 476 -10.30 33.89 -4.79
N THR A 477 -9.64 33.07 -3.96
CA THR A 477 -10.05 31.66 -3.74
C THR A 477 -11.17 31.51 -2.71
N ARG A 478 -11.50 32.57 -1.95
CA ARG A 478 -12.61 32.52 -1.00
C ARG A 478 -13.93 32.42 -1.77
N PRO A 479 -14.77 31.40 -1.54
CA PRO A 479 -16.14 31.44 -2.02
C PRO A 479 -16.77 32.72 -1.50
N GLN A 480 -17.28 33.58 -2.40
CA GLN A 480 -18.14 34.66 -1.94
C GLN A 480 -19.32 33.98 -1.26
N VAL A 481 -19.48 34.23 0.04
CA VAL A 481 -20.74 33.92 0.72
C VAL A 481 -21.79 34.70 -0.06
N MET A 482 -22.62 34.00 -0.84
CA MET A 482 -23.82 34.62 -1.39
C MET A 482 -24.72 34.94 -0.20
N SER A 483 -24.53 36.13 0.37
CA SER A 483 -25.56 36.78 1.15
C SER A 483 -26.68 37.12 0.17
N HIS A 484 -27.52 36.16 -0.16
CA HIS A 484 -28.84 36.50 -0.66
C HIS A 484 -29.58 37.12 0.53
N PRO A 485 -29.93 38.42 0.49
CA PRO A 485 -30.95 38.92 1.38
C PRO A 485 -32.21 38.11 1.06
N LEU A 486 -32.78 37.44 2.05
CA LEU A 486 -34.12 36.89 1.92
C LEU A 486 -35.03 38.01 1.40
N PRO A 487 -35.83 37.79 0.34
CA PRO A 487 -36.80 38.79 -0.07
C PRO A 487 -37.78 38.98 1.07
N VAL A 488 -37.87 40.21 1.58
CA VAL A 488 -38.95 40.64 2.45
C VAL A 488 -40.22 40.64 1.58
N HIS A 489 -40.98 39.54 1.65
CA HIS A 489 -42.34 39.50 1.11
C HIS A 489 -43.31 39.92 2.20
N ASP A 490 -43.68 41.21 2.19
CA ASP A 490 -44.92 41.69 2.79
C ASP A 490 -46.11 41.15 1.97
N ALA A 491 -46.70 40.04 2.42
CA ALA A 491 -48.06 39.65 2.07
C ALA A 491 -48.64 38.68 3.14
N PRO A 492 -49.88 38.89 3.60
CA PRO A 492 -50.44 38.09 4.69
C PRO A 492 -50.93 36.73 4.17
N VAL A 493 -50.28 35.65 4.58
CA VAL A 493 -50.75 34.28 4.30
C VAL A 493 -51.77 33.86 5.35
N ARG A 494 -52.99 33.57 4.89
CA ARG A 494 -54.09 32.97 5.67
C ARG A 494 -53.65 31.63 6.27
N ARG A 495 -53.80 31.48 7.60
CA ARG A 495 -53.59 30.21 8.32
C ARG A 495 -54.64 29.18 7.88
N SER A 496 -54.17 28.08 7.29
CA SER A 496 -54.92 26.83 7.14
C SER A 496 -54.61 25.93 8.35
N SER A 497 -55.65 25.59 9.10
CA SER A 497 -55.61 24.72 10.27
C SER A 497 -55.47 23.26 9.85
N ARG A 498 -54.23 22.78 9.72
CA ARG A 498 -53.85 21.34 9.71
C ARG A 498 -52.34 21.27 9.66
N ILE A 499 -51.70 21.25 10.83
CA ILE A 499 -50.35 20.76 11.19
C ILE A 499 -50.18 21.27 12.63
N LYS A 500 -50.79 20.59 13.59
CA LYS A 500 -50.49 20.72 15.02
C LYS A 500 -50.45 19.38 15.76
N ASP A 501 -50.75 18.27 15.07
CA ASP A 501 -50.85 16.96 15.70
C ASP A 501 -49.69 16.00 15.35
N ALA A 502 -48.65 16.48 14.65
CA ALA A 502 -47.50 15.64 14.27
C ALA A 502 -46.20 15.96 15.03
N GLU A 503 -46.04 17.15 15.62
CA GLU A 503 -44.79 17.56 16.30
C GLU A 503 -44.74 17.22 17.79
N ASN A 504 -45.87 16.84 18.41
CA ASN A 504 -45.94 16.50 19.84
C ASN A 504 -45.73 15.01 20.15
N ARG A 505 -45.28 14.19 19.19
CA ARG A 505 -45.06 12.75 19.37
C ARG A 505 -43.62 12.28 19.25
N VAL A 506 -42.67 13.16 18.94
CA VAL A 506 -41.24 12.79 18.81
C VAL A 506 -40.40 13.31 19.99
N VAL A 507 -40.86 14.33 20.72
CA VAL A 507 -40.11 14.94 21.84
C VAL A 507 -40.32 14.19 23.18
N LYS A 508 -40.82 12.95 23.16
CA LYS A 508 -41.10 12.18 24.39
C LYS A 508 -40.45 10.80 24.46
N GLU A 509 -39.58 10.46 23.51
CA GLU A 509 -38.85 9.17 23.49
C GLU A 509 -37.32 9.31 23.54
N GLU A 510 -36.75 10.52 23.68
CA GLU A 510 -35.29 10.74 23.77
C GLU A 510 -34.80 11.23 25.16
N SER A 511 -35.60 11.06 26.23
CA SER A 511 -35.23 11.51 27.58
C SER A 511 -35.17 10.41 28.63
N GLU A 512 -35.13 9.13 28.24
CA GLU A 512 -34.97 7.98 29.14
C GLU A 512 -33.98 6.98 28.53
N GLU A 513 -32.67 7.24 28.63
CA GLU A 513 -31.60 6.22 28.54
C GLU A 513 -30.23 6.92 28.74
N GLU A 514 -29.91 7.34 29.97
CA GLU A 514 -28.53 7.64 30.41
C GLU A 514 -28.45 7.62 31.96
N GLU A 515 -28.61 6.45 32.58
CA GLU A 515 -28.09 6.16 33.92
C GLU A 515 -27.56 4.70 33.93
N ASP A 516 -26.47 4.49 34.67
CA ASP A 516 -25.76 3.24 34.99
C ASP A 516 -24.65 2.75 34.03
N GLU A 517 -23.38 3.00 34.40
CA GLU A 517 -22.50 1.96 35.00
C GLU A 517 -21.11 2.53 35.36
N ASP A 518 -20.86 2.68 36.67
CA ASP A 518 -19.54 2.76 37.31
C ASP A 518 -19.02 1.33 37.55
N PHE A 519 -17.79 1.00 37.09
CA PHE A 519 -16.72 0.30 37.83
C PHE A 519 -15.42 0.18 37.01
#